data_AF-A0A5B8U9P9-F1
#
_entry.id   AF-A0A5B8U9P9-F1
#
_cell.length_a   1.000
_cell.length_b   1.000
_cell.length_c   1.000
_cell.angle_alpha   90.00
_cell.angle_beta   90.00
_cell.angle_gamma   90.00
#
_symmetry.space_group_name_H-M   'P 1'
#
loop_
_entity.id
_entity.type
_entity.pdbx_description
1 polymer ?
#
loop_
_entity_poly.entity_id
_entity_poly.type
_entity_poly.pdbx_seq_one_letter_code
_entity_poly.pdbx_strand_id
1 'polypeptide(L)'
;MDPFAVIMLGIVGGVLASLVLLGLLHPRSGVQALRWEPTRSAEVEIQNEIDDLDQMLEAANARRRRRGAPELTEDAVRASVGRDLAETVRRRDDLLADLDVAQMLEVKNARRRAKGLPEVTADEYRARVEGRTR
;
A
#
# COMPACT_ATOMS: atom_id res chain seq x y z
N MET A 1 2.81 47.96 -0.91
CA MET A 1 3.71 46.85 -0.52
C MET A 1 4.90 47.46 0.18
N ASP A 2 5.27 46.96 1.35
CA ASP A 2 6.47 47.40 2.08
C ASP A 2 7.74 47.03 1.26
N PRO A 3 8.61 48.00 0.92
CA PRO A 3 9.85 47.73 0.18
C PRO A 3 10.72 46.65 0.84
N PHE A 4 10.77 46.61 2.17
CA PHE A 4 11.54 45.61 2.90
C PHE A 4 11.00 44.19 2.66
N ALA A 5 9.68 44.01 2.74
CA ALA A 5 9.03 42.73 2.46
C ALA A 5 9.26 42.24 1.02
N VAL A 6 9.23 43.16 0.03
CA VAL A 6 9.48 42.81 -1.38
C VAL A 6 10.92 42.34 -1.59
N ILE A 7 11.89 43.03 -0.99
CA ILE A 7 13.32 42.66 -1.07
C ILE A 7 13.55 41.30 -0.40
N MET A 8 13.03 41.11 0.80
CA MET A 8 13.16 39.84 1.53
C MET A 8 12.53 38.67 0.77
N LEU A 9 11.34 38.86 0.19
CA LEU A 9 10.69 37.84 -0.61
C LEU A 9 11.49 37.51 -1.88
N GLY A 10 12.07 38.51 -2.54
CA GLY A 10 12.95 38.32 -3.69
C GLY A 10 14.20 37.53 -3.35
N ILE A 11 14.83 37.80 -2.21
CA ILE A 11 16.02 37.07 -1.75
C ILE A 11 15.66 35.62 -1.44
N VAL A 12 14.63 35.37 -0.62
CA VAL A 12 14.23 34.01 -0.24
C VAL A 12 13.78 33.23 -1.48
N GLY A 13 12.94 33.84 -2.33
CA GLY A 13 12.48 33.25 -3.58
C GLY A 13 13.64 32.93 -4.52
N GLY A 14 14.62 33.84 -4.64
CA GLY A 14 15.81 33.62 -5.45
C GLY A 14 16.67 32.46 -4.94
N VAL A 15 16.89 32.38 -3.62
CA VAL A 15 17.63 31.27 -3.00
C VAL A 15 16.90 29.94 -3.24
N LEU A 16 15.60 29.86 -2.99
CA LEU A 16 14.83 28.64 -3.24
C LEU A 16 14.85 28.25 -4.73
N ALA A 17 14.60 29.21 -5.63
CA ALA A 17 14.62 28.97 -7.07
C ALA A 17 15.99 28.47 -7.55
N SER A 18 17.09 29.06 -7.06
CA SER A 18 18.44 28.62 -7.39
C SER A 18 18.77 27.22 -6.87
N LEU A 19 18.33 26.86 -5.66
CA LEU A 19 18.49 25.49 -5.14
C LEU A 19 17.72 24.47 -5.98
N VAL A 20 16.50 24.80 -6.39
CA VAL A 20 15.71 23.94 -7.29
C VAL A 20 16.39 23.81 -8.66
N LEU A 21 16.87 24.92 -9.21
CA LEU A 21 17.55 24.92 -10.51
C LEU A 21 18.85 24.09 -10.46
N LEU A 22 19.60 24.20 -9.36
CA LEU A 22 20.76 23.35 -9.10
C LEU A 22 20.36 21.87 -9.05
N GLY A 23 19.31 21.51 -8.31
CA GLY A 23 18.84 20.12 -8.25
C GLY A 23 18.40 19.55 -9.61
N LEU A 24 17.75 20.36 -10.45
CA LEU A 24 17.26 19.95 -11.77
C LEU A 24 18.34 19.90 -12.86
N LEU A 25 19.28 20.85 -12.84
CA LEU A 25 20.32 20.97 -13.87
C LEU A 25 21.61 20.21 -13.51
N HIS A 26 21.77 19.78 -12.26
CA HIS A 26 22.98 19.06 -11.85
C HIS A 26 22.97 17.63 -12.42
N PRO A 27 24.03 17.22 -13.14
CA PRO A 27 24.05 15.94 -13.87
C PRO A 27 24.17 14.70 -12.98
N ARG A 28 24.49 14.88 -11.69
CA ARG A 28 24.56 13.79 -10.70
C ARG A 28 23.38 13.85 -9.75
N SER A 29 22.78 12.70 -9.48
CA SER A 29 21.81 12.56 -8.40
C SER A 29 22.47 12.87 -7.04
N GLY A 30 21.69 13.32 -6.05
CA GLY A 30 22.20 13.62 -4.71
C GLY A 30 23.00 12.47 -4.10
N VAL A 31 22.60 11.23 -4.38
CA VAL A 31 23.31 9.99 -3.99
C VAL A 31 24.71 9.93 -4.59
N GLN A 32 24.86 10.24 -5.88
CA GLN A 32 26.17 10.26 -6.56
C GLN A 32 27.05 11.43 -6.11
N ALA A 33 26.45 12.58 -5.80
CA ALA A 33 27.17 13.74 -5.27
C ALA A 33 27.72 13.46 -3.86
N LEU A 34 26.93 12.79 -3.02
CA LEU A 34 27.29 12.42 -1.65
C LEU A 34 28.11 11.12 -1.56
N ARG A 35 28.25 10.38 -2.67
CA ARG A 35 28.81 9.02 -2.70
C ARG A 35 28.21 8.13 -1.61
N TRP A 36 26.89 8.21 -1.47
CA TRP A 36 26.18 7.43 -0.47
C TRP A 36 26.12 5.97 -0.93
N GLU A 37 26.98 5.14 -0.35
CA GLU A 37 27.01 3.69 -0.54
C GLU A 37 26.58 3.03 0.79
N PRO A 38 25.85 1.89 0.76
CA PRO A 38 25.59 1.12 1.96
C PRO A 38 26.88 0.84 2.74
N THR A 39 26.85 1.00 4.06
CA THR A 39 28.03 0.79 4.92
C THR A 39 28.45 -0.68 5.03
N ARG A 40 27.63 -1.60 4.52
CA ARG A 40 27.79 -3.05 4.61
C ARG A 40 27.50 -3.68 3.25
N SER A 41 28.10 -4.83 2.99
CA SER A 41 27.79 -5.62 1.82
C SER A 41 26.37 -6.22 1.92
N ALA A 42 25.78 -6.54 0.77
CA ALA A 42 24.45 -7.17 0.73
C ALA A 42 24.41 -8.49 1.52
N GLU A 43 25.46 -9.30 1.44
CA GLU A 43 25.56 -10.55 2.22
C GLU A 43 25.47 -10.29 3.73
N VAL A 44 26.22 -9.30 4.23
CA VAL A 44 26.21 -8.96 5.66
C VAL A 44 24.85 -8.41 6.08
N GLU A 45 24.19 -7.64 5.21
CA GLU A 45 22.85 -7.14 5.50
C GLU A 45 21.83 -8.27 5.64
N ILE A 46 21.83 -9.23 4.71
CA ILE A 46 20.95 -10.40 4.75
C ILE A 46 21.20 -11.24 6.02
N GLN A 47 22.46 -11.45 6.40
CA GLN A 47 22.76 -12.17 7.65
C GLN A 47 22.23 -11.42 8.88
N ASN A 48 22.38 -10.09 8.94
CA ASN A 48 21.82 -9.31 10.05
C ASN A 48 20.29 -9.41 10.10
N GLU A 49 19.61 -9.39 8.94
CA GLU A 49 18.16 -9.57 8.89
C GLU A 49 17.72 -10.95 9.41
N ILE A 50 18.46 -12.02 9.07
CA ILE A 50 18.20 -13.37 9.59
C ILE A 50 18.39 -13.40 11.11
N ASP A 51 19.50 -12.88 11.61
CA ASP A 51 19.80 -12.82 13.06
C ASP A 51 18.74 -12.01 13.83
N ASP A 52 18.24 -10.92 13.25
CA ASP A 52 17.19 -10.11 13.85
C ASP A 52 15.84 -10.86 13.89
N LEU A 53 15.50 -11.62 12.85
CA LEU A 53 14.29 -12.46 12.85
C LEU A 53 14.33 -13.54 13.94
N ASP A 54 15.49 -14.17 14.14
CA ASP A 54 15.69 -15.16 15.20
C ASP A 54 15.54 -14.54 16.59
N GLN A 55 16.14 -13.36 16.81
CA GLN A 55 15.97 -12.61 18.05
C GLN A 55 14.51 -12.23 18.31
N MET A 56 13.77 -11.82 17.28
CA MET A 56 12.34 -11.50 17.38
C MET A 56 11.51 -12.74 17.75
N LEU A 57 11.78 -13.89 17.12
CA LEU A 57 11.10 -15.16 17.39
C LEU A 57 11.36 -15.61 18.82
N GLU A 58 12.61 -15.57 19.28
CA GLU A 58 12.98 -15.96 20.64
C GLU A 58 12.36 -15.02 21.68
N ALA A 59 12.36 -13.70 21.43
CA ALA A 59 11.68 -12.75 22.31
C ALA A 59 10.16 -13.00 22.39
N ALA A 60 9.54 -13.38 21.27
CA ALA A 60 8.13 -13.76 21.24
C ALA A 60 7.88 -15.06 22.03
N ASN A 61 8.75 -16.05 21.90
CA ASN A 61 8.67 -17.33 22.60
C ASN A 61 8.94 -17.18 24.09
N ALA A 62 9.88 -16.33 24.51
CA ALA A 62 10.09 -15.98 25.91
C ALA A 62 8.81 -15.43 26.55
N ARG A 63 8.07 -14.55 25.85
CA ARG A 63 6.76 -14.07 26.32
C ARG A 63 5.69 -15.17 26.32
N ARG A 64 5.74 -16.14 25.40
CA ARG A 64 4.82 -17.30 25.34
C ARG A 64 5.05 -18.26 26.49
N ARG A 65 6.31 -18.62 26.77
CA ARG A 65 6.71 -19.45 27.90
C ARG A 65 6.22 -18.88 29.22
N ARG A 66 6.38 -17.56 29.45
CA ARG A 66 5.90 -16.88 30.67
C ARG A 66 4.40 -17.04 30.93
N ARG A 67 3.58 -17.21 29.90
CA ARG A 67 2.12 -17.38 30.00
C ARG A 67 1.67 -18.83 29.78
N GLY A 68 2.60 -19.79 29.72
CA GLY A 68 2.30 -21.19 29.44
C GLY A 68 1.73 -21.47 28.04
N ALA A 69 1.94 -20.54 27.09
CA ALA A 69 1.52 -20.73 25.71
C ALA A 69 2.57 -21.54 24.93
N PRO A 70 2.15 -22.35 23.93
CA PRO A 70 3.08 -23.05 23.06
C PRO A 70 3.96 -22.07 22.29
N GLU A 71 5.20 -22.49 22.05
CA GLU A 71 6.17 -21.74 21.26
C GLU A 71 5.77 -21.67 19.78
N LEU A 72 6.17 -20.60 19.14
CA LEU A 72 6.09 -20.42 17.69
C LEU A 72 7.30 -21.05 17.04
N THR A 73 7.05 -21.80 15.97
CA THR A 73 8.07 -22.22 15.00
C THR A 73 8.01 -21.31 13.78
N GLU A 74 9.11 -21.24 13.02
CA GLU A 74 9.15 -20.49 11.76
C GLU A 74 8.04 -20.95 10.80
N ASP A 75 7.85 -22.27 10.65
CA ASP A 75 6.80 -22.84 9.81
C ASP A 75 5.39 -22.42 10.25
N ALA A 76 5.13 -22.37 11.56
CA ALA A 76 3.85 -21.95 12.08
C ALA A 76 3.59 -20.46 11.80
N VAL A 77 4.62 -19.61 11.94
CA VAL A 77 4.54 -18.19 11.58
C VAL A 77 4.28 -18.04 10.09
N ARG A 78 5.04 -18.73 9.24
CA ARG A 78 4.89 -18.73 7.78
C ARG A 78 3.48 -19.17 7.35
N ALA A 79 2.97 -20.25 7.94
CA ALA A 79 1.62 -20.72 7.68
C ALA A 79 0.54 -19.73 8.14
N SER A 80 0.75 -19.04 9.28
CA SER A 80 -0.16 -17.99 9.75
C SER A 80 -0.22 -16.83 8.76
N VAL A 81 0.94 -16.27 8.39
CA VAL A 81 1.03 -15.14 7.45
C VAL A 81 0.43 -15.51 6.10
N GLY A 82 0.68 -16.72 5.61
CA GLY A 82 0.10 -17.19 4.35
C GLY A 82 -1.44 -17.23 4.39
N ARG A 83 -2.04 -17.66 5.50
CA ARG A 83 -3.50 -17.62 5.68
C ARG A 83 -4.05 -16.20 5.73
N ASP A 84 -3.39 -15.32 6.49
CA ASP A 84 -3.81 -13.92 6.64
C ASP A 84 -3.75 -13.17 5.31
N LEU A 85 -2.71 -13.44 4.51
CA LEU A 85 -2.57 -12.88 3.17
C LEU A 85 -3.64 -13.42 2.22
N ALA A 86 -3.89 -14.74 2.24
CA ALA A 86 -4.93 -15.35 1.42
C ALA A 86 -6.34 -14.81 1.76
N GLU A 87 -6.61 -14.59 3.05
CA GLU A 87 -7.86 -13.96 3.49
C GLU A 87 -7.96 -12.51 3.01
N THR A 88 -6.87 -11.75 3.11
CA THR A 88 -6.82 -10.35 2.64
C THR A 88 -7.09 -10.27 1.14
N VAL A 89 -6.48 -11.15 0.34
CA VAL A 89 -6.71 -11.24 -1.09
C VAL A 89 -8.17 -11.59 -1.38
N ARG A 90 -8.72 -12.60 -0.70
CA ARG A 90 -10.12 -12.99 -0.89
C ARG A 90 -11.08 -11.84 -0.59
N ARG A 91 -10.92 -11.16 0.55
CA ARG A 91 -11.76 -10.01 0.92
C ARG A 91 -11.68 -8.90 -0.12
N ARG A 92 -10.48 -8.63 -0.65
CA ARG A 92 -10.29 -7.63 -1.71
C ARG A 92 -11.00 -8.04 -3.00
N ASP A 93 -10.92 -9.30 -3.40
CA ASP A 93 -11.57 -9.81 -4.60
C ASP A 93 -13.11 -9.76 -4.46
N ASP A 94 -13.64 -10.12 -3.29
CA ASP A 94 -15.08 -10.02 -3.00
C ASP A 94 -15.57 -8.57 -3.10
N LEU A 95 -14.82 -7.61 -2.55
CA LEU A 95 -15.13 -6.18 -2.66
C LEU A 95 -15.12 -5.69 -4.11
N LEU A 96 -14.15 -6.15 -4.91
CA LEU A 96 -14.08 -5.80 -6.33
C LEU A 96 -15.27 -6.37 -7.11
N ALA A 97 -15.66 -7.61 -6.83
CA ALA A 97 -16.84 -8.23 -7.43
C ALA A 97 -18.13 -7.45 -7.11
N ASP A 98 -18.30 -7.00 -5.87
CA ASP A 98 -19.45 -6.17 -5.48
C ASP A 98 -19.47 -4.81 -6.19
N LEU A 99 -18.30 -4.17 -6.34
CA LEU A 99 -18.17 -2.91 -7.09
C LEU A 99 -18.49 -3.10 -8.58
N ASP A 100 -18.02 -4.17 -9.20
CA ASP A 100 -18.31 -4.48 -10.60
C ASP A 100 -19.82 -4.68 -10.83
N VAL A 101 -20.48 -5.39 -9.90
CA VAL A 101 -21.95 -5.56 -9.91
C VAL A 101 -22.66 -4.20 -9.80
N ALA A 102 -22.24 -3.35 -8.87
CA ALA A 102 -22.84 -2.03 -8.69
C ALA A 102 -22.66 -1.13 -9.92
N GLN A 103 -21.48 -1.11 -10.53
CA GLN A 103 -21.22 -0.34 -11.75
C GLN A 103 -22.08 -0.83 -12.92
N MET A 104 -22.16 -2.14 -13.14
CA MET A 104 -23.03 -2.70 -14.18
C MET A 104 -24.50 -2.38 -13.94
N LEU A 105 -24.95 -2.43 -12.69
CA LEU A 105 -26.32 -2.10 -12.30
C LEU A 105 -26.64 -0.64 -12.60
N GLU A 106 -25.73 0.29 -12.29
CA GLU A 106 -25.93 1.71 -12.55
C GLU A 106 -26.09 2.00 -14.05
N VAL A 107 -25.20 1.43 -14.89
CA VAL A 107 -25.30 1.56 -16.35
C VAL A 107 -26.64 1.02 -16.86
N LYS A 108 -27.12 -0.09 -16.28
CA LYS A 108 -28.39 -0.71 -16.66
C LYS A 108 -29.59 0.12 -16.22
N ASN A 109 -29.61 0.60 -14.98
CA ASN A 109 -30.69 1.40 -14.44
C ASN A 109 -30.76 2.76 -15.14
N ALA A 110 -29.62 3.38 -15.49
CA ALA A 110 -29.59 4.57 -16.33
C ALA A 110 -30.32 4.37 -17.67
N ARG A 111 -30.10 3.24 -18.36
CA ARG A 111 -30.81 2.91 -19.60
C ARG A 111 -32.30 2.65 -19.38
N ARG A 112 -32.69 2.08 -18.23
CA ARG A 112 -34.09 1.80 -17.88
C ARG A 112 -34.84 3.09 -17.53
N ARG A 113 -34.21 4.00 -16.77
CA ARG A 113 -34.71 5.36 -16.51
C ARG A 113 -35.01 6.10 -17.81
N ALA A 114 -34.08 6.08 -18.77
CA ALA A 114 -34.27 6.70 -20.08
C ALA A 114 -35.44 6.11 -20.89
N LYS A 115 -35.83 4.86 -20.61
CA LYS A 115 -36.95 4.16 -21.24
C LYS A 115 -38.25 4.19 -20.41
N GLY A 116 -38.26 4.88 -19.27
CA GLY A 116 -39.42 4.89 -18.35
C GLY A 116 -39.71 3.54 -17.68
N LEU A 117 -38.73 2.63 -17.64
CA LEU A 117 -38.87 1.33 -17.00
C LEU A 117 -38.45 1.40 -15.53
N PRO A 118 -39.07 0.61 -14.63
CA PRO A 118 -38.69 0.58 -13.22
C PRO A 118 -37.25 0.06 -13.05
N GLU A 119 -36.53 0.59 -12.07
CA GLU A 119 -35.17 0.16 -11.75
C GLU A 119 -35.11 -1.27 -11.23
N VAL A 120 -33.96 -1.91 -11.38
CA VAL A 120 -33.69 -3.25 -10.86
C VAL A 120 -32.82 -3.10 -9.63
N THR A 121 -33.08 -3.91 -8.60
CA THR A 121 -32.28 -3.90 -7.37
C THR A 121 -30.99 -4.72 -7.53
N ALA A 122 -30.03 -4.51 -6.62
CA ALA A 122 -28.78 -5.28 -6.62
C ALA A 122 -29.04 -6.78 -6.41
N ASP A 123 -29.99 -7.15 -5.53
CA ASP A 123 -30.31 -8.54 -5.23
C ASP A 123 -30.96 -9.24 -6.42
N GLU A 124 -31.90 -8.57 -7.10
CA GLU A 124 -32.50 -9.08 -8.34
C GLU A 124 -31.48 -9.22 -9.47
N TYR A 125 -30.50 -8.31 -9.53
CA TYR A 125 -29.45 -8.35 -10.54
C TYR A 125 -28.46 -9.50 -10.28
N ARG A 126 -28.03 -9.70 -9.03
CA ARG A 126 -27.18 -10.85 -8.64
C ARG A 126 -27.86 -12.18 -8.94
N ALA A 127 -29.11 -12.37 -8.50
CA ALA A 127 -29.88 -13.58 -8.75
C ALA A 127 -29.98 -13.92 -10.25
N ARG A 128 -30.05 -12.90 -11.11
CA ARG A 128 -30.09 -13.06 -12.57
C ARG A 128 -28.75 -13.43 -13.18
N VAL A 129 -27.64 -12.92 -12.66
CA VAL A 129 -26.29 -13.24 -13.12
C VAL A 129 -25.94 -14.68 -12.72
N GLU A 130 -26.23 -15.06 -11.48
CA GLU A 130 -26.01 -16.42 -10.96
C GLU A 130 -26.92 -17.44 -11.65
N GLY A 131 -28.18 -17.10 -11.92
CA GLY A 131 -29.11 -17.95 -12.66
C GLY A 131 -28.76 -18.13 -14.14
N ARG A 132 -27.81 -17.36 -14.69
CA ARG A 132 -27.33 -17.47 -16.08
C ARG A 132 -26.05 -18.31 -16.20
N THR A 133 -25.35 -18.54 -15.09
CA THR A 133 -24.09 -19.29 -15.05
C THR A 133 -24.26 -20.77 -14.72
N ARG A 134 -25.51 -21.24 -14.50
CA ARG A 134 -25.90 -22.66 -14.49
C ARG A 134 -26.53 -23.05 -15.82
#